data_AF-A0A8H7QUS5-F1
#
_entry.id   AF-A0A8H7QUS5-F1
#
_cell.length_a   1.000
_cell.length_b   1.000
_cell.length_c   1.000
_cell.angle_alpha   90.00
_cell.angle_beta   90.00
_cell.angle_gamma   90.00
#
_symmetry.space_group_name_H-M   'P 1'
#
loop_
_entity.id
_entity.type
_entity.pdbx_description
1 polymer ?
#
loop_
_entity_poly.entity_id
_entity_poly.type
_entity_poly.pdbx_seq_one_letter_code
_entity_poly.pdbx_strand_id
1 'polypeptide(L)' 'MACVQWVYANGSCWVALDRTAQSDIEALWSVNSSHWIRCPSVSNSAVYVDVEKMVMLCNGYQYTIARRIA' A
#
# COMPACT_ATOMS: atom_id res chain seq x y z
N MET A 1 -5.42 16.89 -12.51
CA MET A 1 -5.01 16.27 -11.24
C MET A 1 -4.81 14.80 -11.52
N ALA A 2 -3.58 14.32 -11.50
CA ALA A 2 -3.30 12.93 -11.84
C ALA A 2 -3.83 12.01 -10.73
N CYS A 3 -4.49 10.91 -11.08
CA CYS A 3 -5.07 10.01 -10.10
C CYS A 3 -3.95 9.08 -9.63
N VAL A 4 -3.39 9.33 -8.45
CA VAL A 4 -2.38 8.46 -7.87
C VAL A 4 -3.05 7.17 -7.44
N GLN A 5 -2.52 6.04 -7.89
CA GLN A 5 -3.02 4.73 -7.50
C GLN A 5 -1.91 3.89 -6.91
N TRP A 6 -2.14 3.37 -5.70
CA TRP A 6 -1.25 2.39 -5.08
C TRP A 6 -1.70 0.97 -5.39
N VAL A 7 -0.73 0.17 -5.82
CA VAL A 7 -0.91 -1.25 -6.16
C VAL A 7 0.09 -2.10 -5.38
N TYR A 8 -0.27 -3.35 -5.12
CA TYR A 8 0.63 -4.35 -4.52
C TYR A 8 0.83 -5.53 -5.47
N ALA A 9 2.01 -6.12 -5.42
CA ALA A 9 2.37 -7.30 -6.17
C ALA A 9 1.75 -8.54 -5.51
N ASN A 10 0.85 -9.22 -6.20
CA ASN A 10 0.31 -10.52 -5.80
C ASN A 10 0.66 -11.56 -6.86
N GLY A 11 1.79 -12.26 -6.65
CA GLY A 11 2.36 -13.17 -7.65
C GLY A 11 2.77 -12.42 -8.92
N SER A 12 2.10 -12.70 -10.03
CA SER A 12 2.38 -12.07 -11.34
C SER A 12 1.46 -10.90 -11.67
N CYS A 13 0.54 -10.54 -10.76
CA CYS A 13 -0.44 -9.48 -10.97
C CYS A 13 -0.23 -8.32 -10.01
N TRP A 14 -0.48 -7.10 -10.48
CA TRP A 14 -0.55 -5.90 -9.65
C TRP A 14 -2.00 -5.60 -9.30
N VAL A 15 -2.32 -5.67 -8.01
CA VAL A 15 -3.69 -5.49 -7.51
C VAL A 15 -3.80 -4.12 -6.85
N ALA A 16 -4.88 -3.40 -7.14
CA ALA A 16 -5.16 -2.10 -6.54
C ALA A 16 -5.49 -2.25 -5.05
N LEU A 17 -4.95 -1.37 -4.21
CA LEU A 17 -5.38 -1.24 -2.82
C LEU A 17 -6.71 -0.49 -2.75
N ASP A 18 -7.39 -0.55 -1.60
CA ASP A 18 -8.59 0.23 -1.34
C ASP A 18 -8.34 1.73 -1.39
N ARG A 19 -9.37 2.53 -1.70
CA ARG A 19 -9.26 3.99 -1.65
C ARG A 19 -8.72 4.51 -0.31
N THR A 20 -9.21 3.97 0.80
CA THR A 20 -8.75 4.35 2.14
C THR A 20 -7.26 4.06 2.31
N ALA A 21 -6.84 2.84 1.98
CA ALA A 21 -5.43 2.44 2.04
C ALA A 21 -4.55 3.27 1.11
N GLN A 22 -5.01 3.56 -0.11
CA GLN A 22 -4.29 4.42 -1.04
C GLN A 22 -4.08 5.83 -0.48
N SER A 23 -5.10 6.42 0.17
CA SER A 23 -4.97 7.74 0.81
C SER A 23 -4.01 7.71 2.00
N ASP A 24 -4.07 6.67 2.84
CA ASP A 24 -3.14 6.52 3.97
C ASP A 24 -1.70 6.33 3.50
N ILE A 25 -1.47 5.48 2.48
CA ILE A 25 -0.13 5.25 1.91
C ILE A 25 0.40 6.51 1.24
N GLU A 26 -0.43 7.25 0.50
CA GLU A 26 0.01 8.51 -0.11
C GLU A 26 0.36 9.55 0.94
N ALA A 27 -0.38 9.61 2.05
CA ALA A 27 -0.04 10.48 3.17
C ALA A 27 1.30 10.09 3.79
N LEU A 28 1.52 8.79 4.05
CA LEU A 28 2.78 8.24 4.55
C LEU A 28 3.96 8.49 3.59
N TRP A 29 3.73 8.32 2.29
CA TRP A 29 4.71 8.60 1.24
C TRP A 29 5.11 10.07 1.22
N SER A 30 4.13 10.98 1.36
CA SER A 30 4.39 12.43 1.40
C SER A 30 5.22 12.87 2.60
N VAL A 31 5.19 12.13 3.70
CA VAL A 31 5.98 12.42 4.91
C VAL A 31 7.18 11.49 5.09
N ASN A 32 7.43 10.61 4.10
CA ASN A 32 8.45 9.57 4.13
C ASN A 32 8.48 8.78 5.45
N SER A 33 7.30 8.33 5.89
CA SER A 33 7.13 7.61 7.15
C SER A 33 6.49 6.24 6.95
N SER A 34 6.87 5.29 7.78
CA SER A 34 6.41 3.90 7.72
C SER A 34 5.52 3.59 8.92
N HIS A 35 4.30 3.13 8.68
CA HIS A 35 3.32 2.92 9.75
C HIS A 35 2.34 1.78 9.44
N TRP A 36 1.68 1.28 10.50
CA TRP A 36 0.55 0.37 10.37
C TRP A 36 -0.70 1.11 9.91
N ILE A 37 -1.30 0.62 8.82
CA ILE A 37 -2.56 1.12 8.25
C ILE A 37 -3.62 0.03 8.31
N ARG A 38 -4.89 0.41 8.20
CA ARG A 38 -6.00 -0.55 8.13
C ARG A 38 -6.37 -0.80 6.67
N CYS A 39 -6.18 -2.03 6.19
CA CYS A 39 -6.63 -2.44 4.86
C CYS A 39 -7.73 -3.50 4.99
N PRO A 40 -9.01 -3.09 5.05
CA PRO A 40 -10.11 -4.04 5.17
C PRO A 40 -10.17 -5.05 4.01
N SER A 41 -9.85 -4.65 2.77
CA SER A 41 -10.06 -5.53 1.61
C SER A 41 -8.90 -6.48 1.29
N VAL A 42 -7.74 -6.30 1.90
CA VAL A 42 -6.61 -7.23 1.72
C VAL A 42 -6.73 -8.41 2.70
N SER A 43 -7.10 -8.14 3.95
CA SER A 43 -6.96 -9.12 5.03
C SER A 43 -7.81 -8.85 6.27
N ASN A 44 -8.69 -7.84 6.20
CA ASN A 44 -9.46 -7.34 7.34
C ASN A 44 -8.60 -7.06 8.59
N SER A 45 -7.31 -6.79 8.37
CA SER A 45 -6.26 -6.72 9.39
C SER A 45 -5.39 -5.48 9.18
N ALA A 46 -4.61 -5.13 10.21
CA ALA A 46 -3.63 -4.08 10.10
C ALA A 46 -2.47 -4.54 9.19
N VAL A 47 -2.05 -3.66 8.30
CA VAL A 47 -0.97 -3.89 7.35
C VAL A 47 0.12 -2.89 7.64
N TYR A 48 1.36 -3.33 7.84
CA TYR A 48 2.48 -2.40 7.98
C TYR A 48 2.93 -1.96 6.60
N VAL A 49 3.06 -0.66 6.38
CA VAL A 49 3.58 -0.12 5.12
C VAL A 49 4.92 0.54 5.39
N ASP A 50 5.93 0.06 4.67
CA ASP A 50 7.27 0.63 4.62
C ASP A 50 7.44 1.34 3.28
N VAL A 51 7.36 2.67 3.33
CA VAL A 51 7.48 3.51 2.13
C VAL A 51 8.92 3.59 1.65
N GLU A 52 9.90 3.57 2.55
CA GLU A 52 11.32 3.61 2.14
C GLU A 52 11.71 2.37 1.34
N LYS A 53 11.20 1.20 1.76
CA LYS A 53 11.46 -0.07 1.07
C LYS A 53 10.43 -0.42 -0.01
N MET A 54 9.37 0.37 -0.16
CA MET A 54 8.26 0.09 -1.08
C MET A 54 7.66 -1.32 -0.85
N VAL A 55 7.41 -1.67 0.40
CA VAL A 55 6.86 -2.97 0.78
C VAL A 55 5.77 -2.82 1.82
N MET A 56 4.79 -3.73 1.79
CA MET A 56 3.77 -3.87 2.81
C MET A 56 3.85 -5.25 3.45
N LEU A 57 3.74 -5.32 4.78
CA LEU A 57 3.68 -6.55 5.54
C LEU A 57 2.23 -6.80 5.97
N CYS A 58 1.66 -7.88 5.47
CA CYS A 58 0.29 -8.27 5.74
C CYS A 58 0.28 -9.74 6.19
N ASN A 59 -0.25 -10.02 7.39
CA ASN A 59 -0.40 -11.38 7.91
C ASN A 59 0.89 -12.23 7.86
N GLY A 60 2.05 -11.62 8.08
CA GLY A 60 3.36 -12.29 8.02
C GLY A 60 3.94 -12.45 6.60
N TYR A 61 3.23 -12.01 5.56
CA TYR A 61 3.73 -11.96 4.19
C TYR A 61 4.18 -10.56 3.81
N GLN A 62 5.27 -10.48 3.05
CA GLN A 62 5.77 -9.25 2.47
C GLN A 62 5.31 -9.14 1.02
N TYR A 63 4.69 -8.01 0.68
CA TYR A 63 4.26 -7.69 -0.67
C TYR A 63 4.93 -6.40 -1.13
N THR A 64 5.49 -6.38 -2.33
CA THR A 64 6.01 -5.15 -2.93
C THR A 64 4.86 -4.24 -3.32
N ILE A 65 4.95 -2.96 -2.98
CA ILE A 65 3.98 -1.95 -3.40
C ILE A 65 4.60 -1.05 -4.47
N ALA A 66 3.75 -0.49 -5.33
CA ALA A 66 4.15 0.47 -6.34
C ALA A 66 3.12 1.59 -6.46
N ARG A 67 3.63 2.78 -6.75
CA ARG A 67 2.84 3.98 -7.03
C ARG A 67 2.75 4.17 -8.53
N ARG A 68 1.54 4.22 -9.08
CA ARG A 68 1.31 4.55 -10.49
C ARG A 68 0.50 5.83 -10.63
N ILE A 69 0.80 6.59 -11.67
CA ILE A 69 0.06 7.79 -12.03
C ILE A 69 -0.91 7.38 -13.15
N ALA A 70 -2.22 7.46 -12.87
CA ALA A 70 -3.28 7.23 -13.86
C ALA A 70 -3.79 8.54 -14.45
#